data_AF-A0A1F3TYT1-F1
#
_entry.id   AF-A0A1F3TYT1-F1
#
_cell.length_a   1.000
_cell.length_b   1.000
_cell.length_c   1.000
_cell.angle_alpha   90.00
_cell.angle_beta   90.00
_cell.angle_gamma   90.00
#
_symmetry.space_group_name_H-M   'P 1'
#
loop_
_entity.id
_entity.type
_entity.pdbx_description
1 polymer ?
#
loop_
_entity_poly.entity_id
_entity_poly.type
_entity_poly.pdbx_seq_one_letter_code
_entity_poly.pdbx_strand_id
1 'polypeptide(L)'
;MKPSKLSLIKVWIFSAALLAGLWSLSSCQKRKAPSFIIIAVDRLAFNAFSCGDDRQNTPSGLNILCKEGIRFTHAYTTSPQPAAAMASLLTGLYPIQHQIHRTFDRLNPEVKTLQEKASSMGYRTYFYGGSPSLLRKTGLSHGFDIFDDTSFIEKKTFALDFKYQSEKLMAAILDDKTSFTSVIYNSELRSLNSGESQISSLEKLDEKFFNFFIELKSRNLWDHNYVIVVGLQGVSDYSRLNETPFSNLNSENTMVSLFLKPPRVKGDEGVSWKVDTPISIADLGHSLWRTITGIENPNSALDNPHFPIHDISAIWLNQNKMFNLPVRRLLVESADTWKKQISVRFSILFRNLIFIENTKNSVFNTLTDGLESIDIAAQQKSFMDDNSDLLAKIRTQKNLGRWQTYISEWTDSVQTNRAYWSKPNSRVELFTEELNRLKKKGTPDPLSALLVRHLVQTKKTSELKTIKLGSMPPRVAIIYEKQKDSFYEFAKLHSFNLAQENLWGIWKPNETWIYSDLILEYQ
;
A
#
# COMPACT_ATOMS: atom_id res chain seq x y z
N MET A 1 -34.21 60.97 50.75
CA MET A 1 -33.24 60.20 51.56
C MET A 1 -32.09 59.77 50.66
N LYS A 2 -30.85 60.23 50.91
CA LYS A 2 -29.68 59.76 50.15
C LYS A 2 -29.37 58.33 50.60
N PRO A 3 -29.23 57.35 49.69
CA PRO A 3 -28.85 55.99 50.06
C PRO A 3 -27.51 56.01 50.80
N SER A 4 -27.42 55.30 51.93
CA SER A 4 -26.19 55.22 52.71
C SER A 4 -25.08 54.58 51.86
N LYS A 5 -23.83 55.01 52.02
CA LYS A 5 -22.67 54.47 51.26
C LYS A 5 -22.61 52.93 51.29
N LEU A 6 -23.11 52.31 52.36
CA LEU A 6 -23.19 50.86 52.54
C LEU A 6 -24.16 50.17 51.56
N SER A 7 -25.26 50.83 51.18
CA SER A 7 -26.25 50.28 50.24
C SER A 7 -25.74 50.27 48.80
N LEU A 8 -24.96 51.29 48.41
CA LEU A 8 -24.30 51.35 47.11
C LEU A 8 -23.26 50.23 46.97
N ILE A 9 -22.42 50.00 47.99
CA ILE A 9 -21.40 48.95 47.96
C ILE A 9 -22.01 47.56 47.74
N LYS A 10 -23.16 47.26 48.37
CA LYS A 10 -23.86 45.97 48.18
C LYS A 10 -24.37 45.79 46.74
N VAL A 11 -24.86 46.85 46.10
CA VAL A 11 -25.31 46.81 44.70
C VAL A 11 -24.13 46.56 43.74
N TRP A 12 -22.97 47.17 44.00
CA TRP A 12 -21.76 46.95 43.21
C TRP A 12 -21.22 45.52 43.33
N ILE A 13 -21.20 44.95 44.55
CA ILE A 13 -20.78 43.57 44.77
C ILE A 13 -21.73 42.59 44.06
N PHE A 14 -23.04 42.81 44.16
CA PHE A 14 -24.03 41.95 43.52
C PHE A 14 -23.93 42.01 41.98
N SER A 15 -23.72 43.21 41.43
CA SER A 15 -23.55 43.40 39.98
C SER A 15 -22.25 42.77 39.47
N ALA A 16 -21.14 42.88 40.22
CA ALA A 16 -19.87 42.25 39.88
C ALA A 16 -19.95 40.71 39.94
N ALA A 17 -20.66 40.16 40.92
CA ALA A 17 -20.90 38.72 41.00
C ALA A 17 -21.79 38.20 39.85
N LEU A 18 -22.80 38.99 39.43
CA LEU A 18 -23.64 38.66 38.29
C LEU A 18 -22.86 38.68 36.96
N LEU A 19 -21.99 39.70 36.77
CA LEU A 19 -21.09 39.81 35.63
C LEU A 19 -20.05 38.68 35.59
N ALA A 20 -19.48 38.29 36.73
CA ALA A 20 -18.58 37.15 36.84
C ALA A 20 -19.30 35.80 36.58
N GLY A 21 -20.56 35.67 37.01
CA GLY A 21 -21.43 34.53 36.69
C GLY A 21 -21.76 34.43 35.19
N LEU A 22 -22.02 35.57 34.54
CA LEU A 22 -22.25 35.64 33.10
C LEU A 22 -20.98 35.34 32.28
N TRP A 23 -19.81 35.79 32.75
CA TRP A 23 -18.52 35.49 32.12
C TRP A 23 -18.10 34.02 32.28
N SER A 24 -18.39 33.40 33.42
CA SER A 24 -18.11 31.98 33.64
C SER A 24 -19.02 31.07 32.81
N LEU A 25 -20.26 31.49 32.53
CA LEU A 25 -21.15 30.79 31.58
C LEU A 25 -20.74 30.96 30.12
N SER A 26 -20.14 32.09 29.74
CA SER A 26 -19.59 32.31 28.39
C SER A 26 -18.24 31.64 28.14
N SER A 27 -17.51 31.26 29.21
CA SER A 27 -16.20 30.62 29.11
C SER A 27 -16.28 29.10 28.89
N CYS A 28 -17.46 28.49 28.86
CA CYS A 28 -17.60 27.08 28.52
C CYS A 28 -17.68 26.90 26.99
N GLN A 29 -16.68 27.41 26.26
CA GLN A 29 -16.52 27.09 24.86
C GLN A 29 -16.04 25.64 24.80
N LYS A 30 -16.98 24.71 24.64
CA LYS A 30 -16.73 23.27 24.48
C LYS A 30 -15.66 23.12 23.40
N ARG A 31 -14.41 22.80 23.79
CA ARG A 31 -13.30 22.66 22.83
C ARG A 31 -13.74 21.69 21.76
N LYS A 32 -13.78 22.15 20.50
CA LYS A 32 -14.18 21.32 19.37
C LYS A 32 -13.25 20.11 19.32
N ALA A 33 -13.83 18.92 19.26
CA ALA A 33 -13.04 17.70 19.16
C ALA A 33 -12.20 17.75 17.87
N PRO A 34 -10.94 17.30 17.87
CA PRO A 34 -10.10 17.34 16.69
C PRO A 34 -10.72 16.50 15.58
N SER A 35 -10.56 16.95 14.34
CA SER A 35 -10.92 16.21 13.13
C SER A 35 -9.75 15.34 12.66
N PHE A 36 -10.04 14.36 11.81
CA PHE A 36 -9.08 13.38 11.34
C PHE A 36 -9.04 13.38 9.81
N ILE A 37 -7.91 13.77 9.24
CA ILE A 37 -7.67 13.75 7.79
C ILE A 37 -6.73 12.58 7.50
N ILE A 38 -7.26 11.51 6.91
CA ILE A 38 -6.50 10.31 6.55
C ILE A 38 -6.27 10.34 5.05
N ILE A 39 -5.01 10.32 4.63
CA ILE A 39 -4.58 10.21 3.23
C ILE A 39 -3.95 8.82 3.07
N ALA A 40 -4.70 7.91 2.48
CA ALA A 40 -4.28 6.53 2.23
C ALA A 40 -3.82 6.40 0.78
N VAL A 41 -2.56 6.08 0.56
CA VAL A 41 -1.90 6.15 -0.75
C VAL A 41 -1.52 4.76 -1.24
N ASP A 42 -2.01 4.35 -2.41
CA ASP A 42 -1.51 3.16 -3.08
C ASP A 42 -0.04 3.37 -3.50
N ARG A 43 0.77 2.33 -3.33
CA ARG A 43 2.19 2.29 -3.76
C ARG A 43 3.13 3.26 -3.04
N LEU A 44 2.77 3.75 -1.85
CA LEU A 44 3.66 4.56 -1.02
C LEU A 44 4.52 3.67 -0.10
N ALA A 45 5.58 3.11 -0.66
CA ALA A 45 6.54 2.26 0.06
C ALA A 45 7.29 3.02 1.17
N PHE A 46 7.84 2.29 2.14
CA PHE A 46 8.58 2.88 3.27
C PHE A 46 9.84 3.64 2.86
N ASN A 47 10.49 3.21 1.78
CA ASN A 47 11.73 3.78 1.25
C ASN A 47 11.49 4.78 0.10
N ALA A 48 10.23 5.09 -0.20
CA ALA A 48 9.88 6.04 -1.26
C ALA A 48 10.39 7.46 -0.95
N PHE A 49 10.48 7.81 0.33
CA PHE A 49 10.90 9.14 0.79
C PHE A 49 11.82 9.05 2.01
N SER A 50 12.81 9.94 2.09
CA SER A 50 13.70 10.09 3.25
C SER A 50 13.60 11.50 3.82
N CYS A 51 13.49 11.61 5.15
CA CYS A 51 13.48 12.88 5.89
C CYS A 51 14.88 13.51 5.99
N GLY A 52 15.56 13.71 4.85
CA GLY A 52 16.88 14.33 4.78
C GLY A 52 16.84 15.82 4.45
N ASP A 53 17.91 16.54 4.79
CA ASP A 53 18.04 17.99 4.62
C ASP A 53 18.21 18.44 3.14
N ASP A 54 18.44 17.52 2.21
CA ASP A 54 18.83 17.84 0.83
C ASP A 54 17.69 18.35 -0.07
N ARG A 55 16.45 18.39 0.43
CA ARG A 55 15.26 18.90 -0.31
C ARG A 55 14.73 20.24 0.21
N GLN A 56 15.55 21.03 0.89
CA GLN A 56 15.12 22.30 1.50
C GLN A 56 14.54 23.32 0.50
N ASN A 57 14.90 23.25 -0.78
CA ASN A 57 14.48 24.21 -1.81
C ASN A 57 13.31 23.75 -2.70
N THR A 58 12.74 22.56 -2.46
CA THR A 58 11.58 22.08 -3.22
C THR A 58 10.32 22.02 -2.34
N PRO A 59 9.15 22.46 -2.84
CA PRO A 59 7.88 22.27 -2.14
C PRO A 59 7.63 20.78 -1.87
N SER A 60 7.56 20.39 -0.59
CA SER A 60 7.42 18.98 -0.19
C SER A 60 6.54 18.87 1.05
N GLY A 61 5.40 18.19 0.91
CA GLY A 61 4.46 17.95 2.00
C GLY A 61 4.96 16.89 2.97
N LEU A 62 5.66 15.87 2.47
CA LEU A 62 6.32 14.85 3.29
C LEU A 62 7.44 15.47 4.15
N ASN A 63 8.18 16.47 3.66
CA ASN A 63 9.10 17.23 4.49
C ASN A 63 8.40 18.02 5.61
N ILE A 64 7.22 18.59 5.34
CA ILE A 64 6.40 19.21 6.40
C ILE A 64 6.07 18.15 7.46
N LEU A 65 5.64 16.94 7.06
CA LEU A 65 5.33 15.87 8.00
C LEU A 65 6.56 15.32 8.74
N CYS A 66 7.74 15.32 8.13
CA CYS A 66 9.00 14.97 8.80
C CYS A 66 9.33 15.95 9.93
N LYS A 67 9.08 17.25 9.72
CA LYS A 67 9.35 18.32 10.68
C LYS A 67 8.21 18.54 11.68
N GLU A 68 7.01 18.13 11.31
CA GLU A 68 5.80 18.46 12.06
C GLU A 68 4.96 17.25 12.50
N GLY A 69 5.46 16.02 12.33
CA GLY A 69 4.75 14.81 12.71
C GLY A 69 5.63 13.72 13.33
N ILE A 70 4.98 12.60 13.58
CA ILE A 70 5.55 11.35 14.02
C ILE A 70 5.74 10.49 12.79
N ARG A 71 6.97 10.02 12.55
CA ARG A 71 7.27 9.07 11.49
C ARG A 71 7.40 7.67 12.06
N PHE A 72 6.68 6.70 11.50
CA PHE A 72 6.82 5.30 11.86
C PHE A 72 7.72 4.63 10.82
N THR A 73 8.86 4.13 11.27
CA THR A 73 9.90 3.63 10.35
C THR A 73 9.71 2.18 9.98
N HIS A 74 8.86 1.44 10.71
CA HIS A 74 8.56 0.03 10.52
C HIS A 74 7.04 -0.20 10.50
N ALA A 75 6.33 0.51 9.62
CA ALA A 75 4.91 0.29 9.40
C ALA A 75 4.69 -0.75 8.29
N TYR A 76 3.80 -1.71 8.54
CA TYR A 76 3.47 -2.79 7.62
C TYR A 76 1.99 -2.78 7.28
N THR A 77 1.68 -2.93 5.99
CA THR A 77 0.30 -3.21 5.56
C THR A 77 -0.13 -4.59 6.02
N THR A 78 -1.43 -4.81 6.17
CA THR A 78 -2.01 -6.14 6.41
C THR A 78 -2.19 -6.94 5.12
N SER A 79 -2.20 -6.26 3.97
CA SER A 79 -2.35 -6.91 2.67
C SER A 79 -1.82 -6.04 1.53
N PRO A 80 -1.19 -6.60 0.50
CA PRO A 80 -0.95 -5.91 -0.75
C PRO A 80 -2.23 -5.63 -1.57
N GLN A 81 -3.39 -6.15 -1.14
CA GLN A 81 -4.70 -5.85 -1.73
C GLN A 81 -5.27 -4.56 -1.10
N PRO A 82 -5.53 -3.48 -1.87
CA PRO A 82 -5.94 -2.19 -1.33
C PRO A 82 -7.22 -2.24 -0.49
N ALA A 83 -8.20 -3.06 -0.89
CA ALA A 83 -9.45 -3.19 -0.15
C ALA A 83 -9.27 -3.87 1.20
N ALA A 84 -8.42 -4.90 1.27
CA ALA A 84 -8.11 -5.58 2.52
C ALA A 84 -7.31 -4.67 3.45
N ALA A 85 -6.29 -3.97 2.94
CA ALA A 85 -5.51 -3.00 3.69
C ALA A 85 -6.38 -1.85 4.24
N MET A 86 -7.25 -1.28 3.40
CA MET A 86 -8.20 -0.25 3.83
C MET A 86 -9.16 -0.79 4.88
N ALA A 87 -9.74 -1.98 4.68
CA ALA A 87 -10.61 -2.59 5.67
C ALA A 87 -9.91 -2.75 7.03
N SER A 88 -8.63 -3.15 7.05
CA SER A 88 -7.85 -3.22 8.28
C SER A 88 -7.65 -1.86 8.94
N LEU A 89 -7.36 -0.81 8.15
CA LEU A 89 -7.26 0.56 8.65
C LEU A 89 -8.59 1.06 9.25
N LEU A 90 -9.73 0.71 8.63
CA LEU A 90 -11.04 1.19 9.08
C LEU A 90 -11.63 0.39 10.23
N THR A 91 -11.25 -0.88 10.39
CA THR A 91 -11.84 -1.77 11.40
C THR A 91 -10.90 -2.04 12.59
N GLY A 92 -9.60 -1.82 12.40
CA GLY A 92 -8.57 -2.21 13.36
C GLY A 92 -8.44 -3.72 13.50
N LEU A 93 -8.59 -4.47 12.39
CA LEU A 93 -8.58 -5.93 12.32
C LEU A 93 -7.70 -6.40 11.16
N TYR A 94 -7.16 -7.62 11.22
CA TYR A 94 -6.51 -8.28 10.07
C TYR A 94 -7.54 -8.84 9.06
N PRO A 95 -7.15 -9.09 7.81
CA PRO A 95 -8.03 -9.69 6.79
C PRO A 95 -8.69 -11.00 7.21
N ILE A 96 -7.96 -11.92 7.85
CA ILE A 96 -8.51 -13.14 8.48
C ILE A 96 -9.60 -12.90 9.55
N GLN A 97 -9.74 -11.69 10.07
CA GLN A 97 -10.76 -11.31 11.07
C GLN A 97 -11.95 -10.63 10.37
N HIS A 98 -11.71 -9.60 9.56
CA HIS A 98 -12.77 -8.83 8.90
C HIS A 98 -13.30 -9.45 7.57
N GLN A 99 -12.65 -10.51 7.07
CA GLN A 99 -13.05 -11.29 5.88
C GLN A 99 -13.04 -10.55 4.54
N ILE A 100 -12.34 -9.41 4.45
CA ILE A 100 -12.06 -8.78 3.15
C ILE A 100 -10.66 -9.19 2.76
N HIS A 101 -10.57 -10.10 1.80
CA HIS A 101 -9.31 -10.65 1.30
C HIS A 101 -8.94 -10.05 -0.05
N ARG A 102 -9.94 -9.69 -0.84
CA ARG A 102 -9.85 -9.23 -2.23
C ARG A 102 -10.65 -7.94 -2.42
N THR A 103 -10.34 -7.23 -3.49
CA THR A 103 -11.00 -5.99 -3.92
C THR A 103 -12.53 -6.02 -3.97
N PHE A 104 -13.12 -7.19 -4.22
CA PHE A 104 -14.57 -7.34 -4.41
C PHE A 104 -15.27 -8.08 -3.28
N ASP A 105 -14.55 -8.45 -2.23
CA ASP A 105 -15.18 -9.02 -1.04
C ASP A 105 -15.99 -7.95 -0.31
N ARG A 106 -16.96 -8.41 0.49
CA ARG A 106 -17.88 -7.54 1.21
C ARG A 106 -17.69 -7.69 2.72
N LEU A 107 -17.56 -6.57 3.43
CA LEU A 107 -17.51 -6.53 4.88
C LEU A 107 -18.79 -7.09 5.47
N ASN A 108 -18.67 -7.93 6.51
CA ASN A 108 -19.81 -8.31 7.33
C ASN A 108 -20.36 -7.04 8.05
N PRO A 109 -21.65 -6.70 7.91
CA PRO A 109 -22.26 -5.53 8.57
C PRO A 109 -22.16 -5.50 10.11
N GLU A 110 -21.87 -6.64 10.74
CA GLU A 110 -21.62 -6.73 12.18
C GLU A 110 -20.24 -6.16 12.58
N VAL A 111 -19.27 -6.17 11.67
CA VAL A 111 -17.93 -5.60 11.92
C VAL A 111 -18.03 -4.08 11.83
N LYS A 112 -17.78 -3.40 12.94
CA LYS A 112 -17.90 -1.93 13.00
C LYS A 112 -16.68 -1.23 12.45
N THR A 113 -16.91 -0.28 11.56
CA THR A 113 -15.87 0.62 11.05
C THR A 113 -15.71 1.84 11.96
N LEU A 114 -14.51 2.42 11.93
CA LEU A 114 -14.16 3.67 12.59
C LEU A 114 -15.14 4.79 12.24
N GLN A 115 -15.62 4.82 10.99
CA GLN A 115 -16.51 5.85 10.48
C GLN A 115 -17.95 5.68 10.96
N GLU A 116 -18.48 4.46 10.99
CA GLU A 116 -19.78 4.21 11.64
C GLU A 116 -19.76 4.72 13.07
N LYS A 117 -18.66 4.44 13.80
CA LYS A 117 -18.55 4.88 15.17
C LYS A 117 -18.35 6.38 15.30
N ALA A 118 -17.51 7.00 14.48
CA ALA A 118 -17.31 8.44 14.44
C ALA A 118 -18.62 9.18 14.14
N SER A 119 -19.40 8.70 13.15
CA SER A 119 -20.72 9.23 12.81
C SER A 119 -21.67 9.17 14.02
N SER A 120 -21.70 8.06 14.75
CA SER A 120 -22.49 7.94 15.99
C SER A 120 -22.08 8.91 17.11
N MET A 121 -20.87 9.48 17.03
CA MET A 121 -20.33 10.47 17.97
C MET A 121 -20.49 11.91 17.46
N GLY A 122 -21.24 12.11 16.37
CA GLY A 122 -21.50 13.43 15.80
C GLY A 122 -20.39 13.94 14.89
N TYR A 123 -19.46 13.09 14.46
CA TYR A 123 -18.52 13.46 13.41
C TYR A 123 -19.20 13.40 12.05
N ARG A 124 -18.86 14.35 11.18
CA ARG A 124 -19.12 14.23 9.74
C ARG A 124 -18.07 13.34 9.09
N THR A 125 -18.47 12.57 8.10
CA THR A 125 -17.68 11.45 7.60
C THR A 125 -17.56 11.48 6.08
N TYR A 126 -16.34 11.61 5.57
CA TYR A 126 -16.09 11.86 4.15
C TYR A 126 -15.11 10.84 3.55
N PHE A 127 -15.45 10.25 2.41
CA PHE A 127 -14.55 9.39 1.62
C PHE A 127 -14.46 9.89 0.19
N TYR A 128 -13.24 10.08 -0.29
CA TYR A 128 -12.94 10.42 -1.68
C TYR A 128 -12.02 9.35 -2.28
N GLY A 129 -12.61 8.51 -3.13
CA GLY A 129 -11.93 7.40 -3.80
C GLY A 129 -11.05 7.85 -4.95
N GLY A 130 -9.98 7.09 -5.22
CA GLY A 130 -9.01 7.38 -6.28
C GLY A 130 -9.02 6.39 -7.44
N SER A 131 -9.56 5.18 -7.22
CA SER A 131 -9.55 4.07 -8.16
C SER A 131 -10.75 3.13 -7.92
N PRO A 132 -11.08 2.21 -8.86
CA PRO A 132 -12.14 1.21 -8.68
C PRO A 132 -11.81 0.13 -7.64
N SER A 133 -10.68 0.23 -6.91
CA SER A 133 -10.30 -0.77 -5.91
C SER A 133 -11.13 -0.66 -4.63
N LEU A 134 -11.79 0.48 -4.39
CA LEU A 134 -12.66 0.71 -3.24
C LEU A 134 -14.01 1.19 -3.72
N LEU A 135 -14.95 0.26 -3.83
CA LEU A 135 -16.31 0.51 -4.27
C LEU A 135 -17.28 0.31 -3.11
N ARG A 136 -18.41 1.01 -3.15
CA ARG A 136 -19.51 0.88 -2.17
C ARG A 136 -19.96 -0.57 -1.97
N LYS A 137 -19.86 -1.40 -3.01
CA LYS A 137 -20.22 -2.83 -2.96
C LYS A 137 -19.40 -3.64 -1.94
N THR A 138 -18.21 -3.17 -1.55
CA THR A 138 -17.36 -3.79 -0.53
C THR A 138 -17.92 -3.66 0.88
N GLY A 139 -18.94 -2.81 1.11
CA GLY A 139 -19.46 -2.54 2.44
C GLY A 139 -18.58 -1.59 3.28
N LEU A 140 -17.42 -1.16 2.77
CA LEU A 140 -16.57 -0.16 3.46
C LEU A 140 -17.15 1.25 3.45
N SER A 141 -18.21 1.49 2.68
CA SER A 141 -18.91 2.77 2.66
C SER A 141 -19.80 3.02 3.87
N HIS A 142 -20.07 2.00 4.67
CA HIS A 142 -20.95 2.14 5.83
C HIS A 142 -20.34 3.13 6.83
N GLY A 143 -21.17 4.08 7.28
CA GLY A 143 -20.76 5.12 8.22
C GLY A 143 -20.17 6.38 7.59
N PHE A 144 -20.06 6.47 6.25
CA PHE A 144 -19.70 7.70 5.55
C PHE A 144 -20.93 8.48 5.09
N ASP A 145 -20.99 9.78 5.40
CA ASP A 145 -22.00 10.73 4.90
C ASP A 145 -21.82 10.97 3.39
N ILE A 146 -20.56 11.10 2.96
CA ILE A 146 -20.17 11.18 1.55
C ILE A 146 -19.21 10.04 1.26
N PHE A 147 -19.55 9.22 0.27
CA PHE A 147 -18.68 8.17 -0.26
C PHE A 147 -18.58 8.27 -1.78
N ASP A 148 -17.50 8.88 -2.24
CA ASP A 148 -17.24 9.09 -3.67
C ASP A 148 -16.43 7.95 -4.26
N ASP A 149 -17.11 7.07 -4.98
CA ASP A 149 -16.55 5.99 -5.79
C ASP A 149 -16.97 6.10 -7.26
N THR A 150 -17.37 7.29 -7.72
CA THR A 150 -17.81 7.53 -9.10
C THR A 150 -16.91 8.52 -9.85
N SER A 151 -16.14 9.35 -9.15
CA SER A 151 -15.31 10.38 -9.79
C SER A 151 -14.32 9.84 -10.81
N PHE A 152 -13.83 8.61 -10.64
CA PHE A 152 -12.89 7.99 -11.59
C PHE A 152 -13.57 7.69 -12.93
N ILE A 153 -14.89 7.39 -12.90
CA ILE A 153 -15.73 7.22 -14.09
C ILE A 153 -15.96 8.58 -14.76
N GLU A 154 -16.34 9.59 -13.98
CA GLU A 154 -16.60 10.95 -14.48
C GLU A 154 -15.36 11.56 -15.15
N LYS A 155 -14.19 11.35 -14.53
CA LYS A 155 -12.89 11.80 -15.05
C LYS A 155 -12.29 10.86 -16.09
N LYS A 156 -12.92 9.71 -16.35
CA LYS A 156 -12.46 8.69 -17.30
C LYS A 156 -10.99 8.27 -17.06
N THR A 157 -10.61 8.11 -15.80
CA THR A 157 -9.25 7.68 -15.38
C THR A 157 -9.34 6.59 -14.32
N PHE A 158 -8.36 5.70 -14.28
CA PHE A 158 -8.23 4.67 -13.23
C PHE A 158 -7.38 5.12 -12.04
N ALA A 159 -6.82 6.34 -12.12
CA ALA A 159 -6.12 7.00 -11.03
C ALA A 159 -6.49 8.48 -11.00
N LEU A 160 -7.18 8.89 -9.94
CA LEU A 160 -7.56 10.28 -9.74
C LEU A 160 -6.42 11.11 -9.17
N ASP A 161 -6.40 12.37 -9.60
CA ASP A 161 -5.48 13.39 -9.13
C ASP A 161 -5.78 13.75 -7.67
N PHE A 162 -4.75 13.75 -6.81
CA PHE A 162 -4.90 14.14 -5.41
C PHE A 162 -5.48 15.54 -5.23
N LYS A 163 -5.13 16.51 -6.09
CA LYS A 163 -5.64 17.89 -6.02
C LYS A 163 -7.16 17.92 -6.16
N TYR A 164 -7.72 17.12 -7.07
CA TYR A 164 -9.17 17.04 -7.24
C TYR A 164 -9.85 16.47 -5.98
N GLN A 165 -9.27 15.42 -5.39
CA GLN A 165 -9.80 14.79 -4.18
C GLN A 165 -9.72 15.74 -2.97
N SER A 166 -8.62 16.46 -2.83
CA SER A 166 -8.42 17.41 -1.72
C SER A 166 -9.32 18.63 -1.86
N GLU A 167 -9.53 19.17 -3.07
CA GLU A 167 -10.48 20.26 -3.32
C GLU A 167 -11.92 19.88 -2.95
N LYS A 168 -12.36 18.65 -3.26
CA LYS A 168 -13.69 18.17 -2.83
C LYS A 168 -13.81 18.08 -1.32
N LEU A 169 -12.78 17.59 -0.63
CA LEU A 169 -12.76 17.58 0.84
C LEU A 169 -12.82 19.01 1.39
N MET A 170 -12.00 19.92 0.87
CA MET A 170 -12.00 21.32 1.29
C MET A 170 -13.35 21.97 1.07
N ALA A 171 -14.02 21.68 -0.05
CA ALA A 171 -15.37 22.15 -0.32
C ALA A 171 -16.41 21.60 0.67
N ALA A 172 -16.30 20.33 1.04
CA ALA A 172 -17.22 19.70 1.99
C ALA A 172 -17.09 20.23 3.42
N ILE A 173 -15.90 20.72 3.80
CA ILE A 173 -15.63 21.23 5.16
C ILE A 173 -15.64 22.75 5.29
N LEU A 174 -15.82 23.49 4.17
CA LEU A 174 -15.70 24.96 4.11
C LEU A 174 -16.61 25.68 5.12
N ASP A 175 -17.83 25.19 5.30
CA ASP A 175 -18.85 25.80 6.17
C ASP A 175 -19.19 24.95 7.41
N ASP A 176 -18.51 23.82 7.57
CA ASP A 176 -18.85 22.83 8.58
C ASP A 176 -18.11 23.09 9.90
N LYS A 177 -18.84 23.65 10.87
CA LYS A 177 -18.33 23.84 12.23
C LYS A 177 -18.29 22.53 13.03
N THR A 178 -18.75 21.41 12.49
CA THR A 178 -18.71 20.08 13.11
C THR A 178 -17.33 19.45 12.97
N SER A 179 -16.95 18.60 13.91
CA SER A 179 -15.74 17.77 13.78
C SER A 179 -15.96 16.72 12.70
N PHE A 180 -14.91 16.33 11.99
CA PHE A 180 -15.06 15.37 10.89
C PHE A 180 -13.95 14.31 10.87
N THR A 181 -14.22 13.19 10.22
CA THR A 181 -13.19 12.24 9.80
C THR A 181 -13.29 12.07 8.29
N SER A 182 -12.16 12.15 7.61
CA SER A 182 -12.08 11.97 6.18
C SER A 182 -11.03 10.94 5.79
N VAL A 183 -11.29 10.26 4.69
CA VAL A 183 -10.35 9.37 4.01
C VAL A 183 -10.24 9.81 2.55
N ILE A 184 -9.06 10.26 2.15
CA ILE A 184 -8.69 10.39 0.75
C ILE A 184 -7.94 9.11 0.38
N TYR A 185 -8.54 8.27 -0.44
CA TYR A 185 -7.87 7.12 -1.03
C TYR A 185 -7.23 7.55 -2.35
N ASN A 186 -5.92 7.78 -2.36
CA ASN A 186 -5.20 8.22 -3.55
C ASN A 186 -4.49 7.05 -4.23
N SER A 187 -4.51 7.06 -5.56
CA SER A 187 -3.91 6.01 -6.38
C SER A 187 -3.05 6.54 -7.51
N GLU A 188 -2.59 7.79 -7.40
CA GLU A 188 -1.86 8.50 -8.45
C GLU A 188 -0.53 7.80 -8.77
N LEU A 189 0.15 7.25 -7.76
CA LEU A 189 1.40 6.48 -7.93
C LEU A 189 1.24 5.17 -8.70
N ARG A 190 0.00 4.76 -9.05
CA ARG A 190 -0.23 3.63 -9.97
C ARG A 190 -0.10 4.03 -11.43
N SER A 191 -0.35 5.29 -11.75
CA SER A 191 -0.40 5.80 -13.13
C SER A 191 0.93 6.45 -13.47
N LEU A 192 1.85 5.67 -14.03
CA LEU A 192 3.06 6.22 -14.64
C LEU A 192 2.71 6.63 -16.07
N ASN A 193 2.87 7.92 -16.41
CA ASN A 193 2.85 8.32 -17.81
C ASN A 193 4.06 7.73 -18.55
N SER A 194 3.98 7.59 -19.87
CA SER A 194 5.08 7.10 -20.69
C SER A 194 6.36 7.94 -20.44
N GLY A 195 7.40 7.34 -19.88
CA GLY A 195 8.67 7.99 -19.58
C GLY A 195 8.80 8.60 -18.17
N GLU A 196 7.76 8.54 -17.33
CA GLU A 196 7.86 8.96 -15.92
C GLU A 196 8.43 7.84 -15.03
N SER A 197 9.38 8.21 -14.17
CA SER A 197 9.84 7.34 -13.09
C SER A 197 8.90 7.44 -11.88
N GLN A 198 8.88 6.41 -11.03
CA GLN A 198 8.12 6.45 -9.78
C GLN A 198 8.55 7.61 -8.86
N ILE A 199 9.84 7.97 -8.91
CA ILE A 199 10.39 9.11 -8.17
C ILE A 199 9.73 10.40 -8.66
N SER A 200 9.61 10.60 -9.97
CA SER A 200 8.96 11.80 -10.53
C SER A 200 7.47 11.86 -10.18
N SER A 201 6.75 10.73 -10.23
CA SER A 201 5.34 10.70 -9.84
C SER A 201 5.17 10.97 -8.33
N LEU A 202 6.09 10.50 -7.49
CA LEU A 202 6.11 10.82 -6.07
C LEU A 202 6.37 12.31 -5.81
N GLU A 203 7.34 12.92 -6.49
CA GLU A 203 7.62 14.36 -6.36
C GLU A 203 6.40 15.22 -6.71
N LYS A 204 5.68 14.87 -7.77
CA LYS A 204 4.42 15.53 -8.15
C LYS A 204 3.34 15.38 -7.08
N LEU A 205 3.15 14.17 -6.56
CA LEU A 205 2.19 13.92 -5.47
C LEU A 205 2.59 14.69 -4.20
N ASP A 206 3.88 14.73 -3.87
CA ASP A 206 4.43 15.40 -2.70
C ASP A 206 4.29 16.93 -2.78
N GLU A 207 4.43 17.52 -3.97
CA GLU A 207 4.10 18.94 -4.22
C GLU A 207 2.61 19.21 -3.98
N LYS A 208 1.72 18.29 -4.37
CA LYS A 208 0.29 18.44 -4.09
C LYS A 208 -0.03 18.29 -2.61
N PHE A 209 0.67 17.41 -1.88
CA PHE A 209 0.61 17.37 -0.42
C PHE A 209 1.05 18.69 0.20
N PHE A 210 2.16 19.28 -0.28
CA PHE A 210 2.61 20.58 0.17
C PHE A 210 1.51 21.63 0.04
N ASN A 211 0.94 21.78 -1.16
CA ASN A 211 -0.11 22.77 -1.41
C ASN A 211 -1.34 22.56 -0.52
N PHE A 212 -1.78 21.31 -0.36
CA PHE A 212 -2.89 20.98 0.53
C PHE A 212 -2.59 21.30 2.00
N PHE A 213 -1.38 21.00 2.48
CA PHE A 213 -1.01 21.29 3.87
C PHE A 213 -0.86 22.79 4.13
N ILE A 214 -0.36 23.57 3.17
CA ILE A 214 -0.36 25.03 3.23
C ILE A 214 -1.79 25.58 3.29
N GLU A 215 -2.73 25.00 2.53
CA GLU A 215 -4.14 25.37 2.60
C GLU A 215 -4.78 25.02 3.96
N LEU A 216 -4.47 23.84 4.52
CA LEU A 216 -4.90 23.49 5.87
C LEU A 216 -4.36 24.47 6.92
N LYS A 217 -3.11 24.93 6.77
CA LYS A 217 -2.51 25.94 7.65
C LYS A 217 -3.20 27.30 7.51
N SER A 218 -3.42 27.79 6.30
CA SER A 218 -4.06 29.09 6.05
C SER A 218 -5.49 29.16 6.58
N ARG A 219 -6.18 28.02 6.63
CA ARG A 219 -7.55 27.90 7.16
C ARG A 219 -7.61 27.47 8.63
N ASN A 220 -6.48 27.48 9.34
CA ASN A 220 -6.39 27.09 10.76
C ASN A 220 -6.87 25.66 11.07
N LEU A 221 -6.82 24.77 10.07
CA LEU A 221 -7.17 23.36 10.20
C LEU A 221 -5.96 22.50 10.55
N TRP A 222 -4.75 22.89 10.16
CA TRP A 222 -3.55 22.10 10.41
C TRP A 222 -3.32 21.87 11.90
N ASP A 223 -3.24 22.92 12.71
CA ASP A 223 -2.88 22.82 14.13
C ASP A 223 -3.97 22.23 15.02
N HIS A 224 -5.22 22.21 14.58
CA HIS A 224 -6.36 21.73 15.38
C HIS A 224 -6.78 20.30 15.07
N ASN A 225 -6.20 19.68 14.04
CA ASN A 225 -6.66 18.39 13.54
C ASN A 225 -5.50 17.40 13.38
N TYR A 226 -5.84 16.11 13.34
CA TYR A 226 -4.92 15.06 12.95
C TYR A 226 -4.78 15.02 11.42
N VAL A 227 -3.55 14.91 10.93
CA VAL A 227 -3.24 14.63 9.53
C VAL A 227 -2.40 13.36 9.47
N ILE A 228 -2.92 12.33 8.81
CA ILE A 228 -2.28 11.02 8.69
C ILE A 228 -2.02 10.75 7.21
N VAL A 229 -0.77 10.44 6.86
CA VAL A 229 -0.42 9.92 5.53
C VAL A 229 0.08 8.49 5.71
N VAL A 230 -0.57 7.54 5.05
CA VAL A 230 -0.27 6.11 5.18
C VAL A 230 -0.27 5.43 3.81
N GLY A 231 0.73 4.61 3.55
CA GLY A 231 0.74 3.73 2.38
C GLY A 231 -0.14 2.50 2.60
N LEU A 232 -0.85 2.05 1.56
CA LEU A 232 -1.64 0.81 1.61
C LEU A 232 -0.87 -0.42 1.14
N GLN A 233 0.07 -0.21 0.22
CA GLN A 233 1.07 -1.18 -0.19
C GLN A 233 2.25 -0.43 -0.79
N GLY A 234 3.40 -1.09 -0.88
CA GLY A 234 4.61 -0.58 -1.49
C GLY A 234 4.66 -0.84 -2.99
N VAL A 235 5.88 -1.12 -3.45
CA VAL A 235 6.20 -1.22 -4.87
C VAL A 235 7.06 -2.46 -5.10
N SER A 236 6.66 -3.26 -6.07
CA SER A 236 7.42 -4.45 -6.48
C SER A 236 8.52 -4.10 -7.51
N ASP A 237 9.55 -3.36 -7.09
CA ASP A 237 10.64 -2.92 -7.99
C ASP A 237 11.58 -4.05 -8.43
N TYR A 238 11.64 -5.13 -7.67
CA TYR A 238 12.63 -6.20 -7.88
C TYR A 238 12.21 -7.26 -8.90
N SER A 239 11.12 -7.02 -9.65
CA SER A 239 10.59 -7.94 -10.68
C SER A 239 10.57 -9.39 -10.20
N ARG A 240 10.06 -9.60 -8.98
CA ARG A 240 10.03 -10.90 -8.32
C ARG A 240 9.27 -11.90 -9.17
N LEU A 241 9.85 -13.07 -9.32
CA LEU A 241 9.30 -14.13 -10.16
C LEU A 241 7.96 -14.60 -9.61
N ASN A 242 6.96 -14.71 -10.47
CA ASN A 242 5.59 -15.14 -10.15
C ASN A 242 4.88 -14.25 -9.13
N GLU A 243 5.37 -13.02 -8.96
CA GLU A 243 4.76 -12.04 -8.08
C GLU A 243 4.17 -10.88 -8.88
N THR A 244 3.00 -10.45 -8.45
CA THR A 244 2.32 -9.23 -8.86
C THR A 244 2.35 -8.24 -7.70
N PRO A 245 2.09 -6.94 -7.94
CA PRO A 245 1.94 -5.98 -6.85
C PRO A 245 0.88 -6.35 -5.81
N PHE A 246 -0.10 -7.18 -6.17
CA PHE A 246 -1.17 -7.63 -5.28
C PHE A 246 -0.88 -8.96 -4.59
N SER A 247 0.16 -9.68 -5.01
CA SER A 247 0.55 -10.97 -4.43
C SER A 247 1.83 -10.88 -3.62
N ASN A 248 2.71 -9.94 -3.94
CA ASN A 248 4.04 -9.83 -3.37
C ASN A 248 3.98 -9.54 -1.85
N LEU A 249 4.49 -10.47 -1.06
CA LEU A 249 4.50 -10.42 0.42
C LEU A 249 5.87 -10.01 1.01
N ASN A 250 6.83 -9.66 0.16
CA ASN A 250 8.14 -9.17 0.54
C ASN A 250 8.08 -7.74 1.12
N SER A 251 9.07 -7.35 1.93
CA SER A 251 9.07 -6.06 2.64
C SER A 251 9.00 -4.85 1.71
N GLU A 252 9.54 -4.92 0.48
CA GLU A 252 9.42 -3.86 -0.54
C GLU A 252 7.97 -3.45 -0.84
N ASN A 253 7.04 -4.40 -0.70
CA ASN A 253 5.64 -4.22 -1.00
C ASN A 253 4.76 -4.19 0.26
N THR A 254 5.23 -4.79 1.36
CA THR A 254 4.45 -4.88 2.60
C THR A 254 4.83 -3.82 3.63
N MET A 255 6.03 -3.26 3.57
CA MET A 255 6.48 -2.17 4.43
C MET A 255 6.16 -0.82 3.76
N VAL A 256 5.41 0.03 4.46
CA VAL A 256 4.78 1.24 3.92
C VAL A 256 5.21 2.48 4.67
N SER A 257 5.07 3.65 4.03
CA SER A 257 5.26 4.93 4.72
C SER A 257 4.10 5.22 5.67
N LEU A 258 4.39 5.74 6.86
CA LEU A 258 3.37 6.21 7.80
C LEU A 258 3.85 7.44 8.56
N PHE A 259 3.08 8.51 8.42
CA PHE A 259 3.25 9.78 9.10
C PHE A 259 1.97 10.17 9.82
N LEU A 260 2.08 10.63 11.06
CA LEU A 260 0.96 11.14 11.85
C LEU A 260 1.33 12.48 12.46
N LYS A 261 0.59 13.52 12.08
CA LYS A 261 0.68 14.86 12.67
C LYS A 261 -0.51 15.04 13.63
N PRO A 262 -0.29 15.10 14.96
CA PRO A 262 -1.36 15.37 15.91
C PRO A 262 -1.72 16.88 15.98
N PRO A 263 -2.86 17.26 16.58
CA PRO A 263 -3.14 18.64 16.96
C PRO A 263 -2.02 19.21 17.84
N ARG A 264 -1.80 20.52 17.75
CA ARG A 264 -0.74 21.24 18.44
C ARG A 264 -1.33 22.44 19.19
N VAL A 265 -0.77 22.73 20.35
CA VAL A 265 -1.06 23.97 21.07
C VAL A 265 -0.02 25.01 20.67
N LYS A 266 -0.43 26.27 20.57
CA LYS A 266 0.49 27.38 20.29
C LYS A 266 1.61 27.41 21.34
N GLY A 267 2.87 27.35 20.89
CA GLY A 267 4.05 27.28 21.76
C GLY A 267 4.57 25.87 22.03
N ASP A 268 3.89 24.83 21.53
CA ASP A 268 4.47 23.49 21.42
C ASP A 268 5.66 23.55 20.45
N GLU A 269 6.82 22.99 20.85
CA GLU A 269 8.02 22.90 20.00
C GLU A 269 7.76 22.04 18.74
N GLY A 270 6.63 21.34 18.73
CA GLY A 270 6.22 20.48 17.65
C GLY A 270 6.75 19.07 17.86
N VAL A 271 5.96 18.11 17.40
CA VAL A 271 6.33 16.71 17.34
C VAL A 271 7.16 16.49 16.07
N SER A 272 8.44 16.17 16.25
CA SER A 272 9.36 15.74 15.18
C SER A 272 10.21 14.60 15.71
N TRP A 273 9.66 13.38 15.71
CA TRP A 273 10.42 12.19 16.10
C TRP A 273 9.99 10.96 15.31
N LYS A 274 10.83 9.93 15.43
CA LYS A 274 10.62 8.63 14.80
C LYS A 274 10.18 7.59 15.83
N VAL A 275 9.34 6.66 15.40
CA VAL A 275 8.99 5.44 16.13
C VAL A 275 9.56 4.26 15.36
N ASP A 276 10.52 3.58 15.98
CA ASP A 276 11.28 2.46 15.37
C ASP A 276 10.74 1.08 15.76
N THR A 277 9.47 1.01 16.19
CA THR A 277 8.80 -0.25 16.55
C THR A 277 7.98 -0.79 15.38
N PRO A 278 8.05 -2.10 15.04
CA PRO A 278 7.18 -2.71 14.05
C PRO A 278 5.70 -2.60 14.42
N ILE A 279 4.91 -2.01 13.53
CA ILE A 279 3.46 -1.89 13.67
C ILE A 279 2.76 -2.30 12.38
N SER A 280 1.55 -2.81 12.52
CA SER A 280 0.61 -3.03 11.42
C SER A 280 -0.28 -1.80 11.24
N ILE A 281 -0.75 -1.54 10.02
CA ILE A 281 -1.84 -0.57 9.79
C ILE A 281 -3.14 -0.94 10.55
N ALA A 282 -3.31 -2.21 10.95
CA ALA A 282 -4.40 -2.61 11.84
C ALA A 282 -4.24 -2.01 13.25
N ASP A 283 -3.00 -1.87 13.76
CA ASP A 283 -2.74 -1.16 15.02
C ASP A 283 -3.11 0.31 14.89
N LEU A 284 -2.77 0.94 13.75
CA LEU A 284 -3.17 2.31 13.46
C LEU A 284 -4.69 2.45 13.47
N GLY A 285 -5.42 1.57 12.78
CA GLY A 285 -6.89 1.58 12.78
C GLY A 285 -7.48 1.41 14.17
N HIS A 286 -6.99 0.45 14.94
CA HIS A 286 -7.40 0.22 16.33
C HIS A 286 -7.12 1.44 17.22
N SER A 287 -5.98 2.09 17.04
CA SER A 287 -5.56 3.25 17.84
C SER A 287 -6.32 4.52 17.46
N LEU A 288 -6.66 4.69 16.18
CA LEU A 288 -7.54 5.76 15.73
C LEU A 288 -8.94 5.58 16.31
N TRP A 289 -9.45 4.35 16.40
CA TRP A 289 -10.68 4.06 17.14
C TRP A 289 -10.60 4.56 18.57
N ARG A 290 -9.54 4.18 19.30
CA ARG A 290 -9.36 4.63 20.70
C ARG A 290 -9.27 6.16 20.81
N THR A 291 -8.60 6.80 19.85
CA THR A 291 -8.38 8.25 19.79
C THR A 291 -9.68 9.01 19.54
N ILE A 292 -10.53 8.53 18.61
CA ILE A 292 -11.82 9.16 18.30
C ILE A 292 -12.82 8.91 19.42
N THR A 293 -12.86 7.68 19.93
CA THR A 293 -14.02 7.20 20.71
C THR A 293 -13.83 7.27 22.21
N GLY A 294 -12.59 7.31 22.69
CA GLY A 294 -12.30 7.24 24.11
C GLY A 294 -12.48 5.85 24.73
N ILE A 295 -12.84 4.82 23.94
CA ILE A 295 -13.12 3.46 24.42
C ILE A 295 -12.38 2.42 23.57
N GLU A 296 -12.28 1.20 24.09
CA GLU A 296 -11.72 0.07 23.34
C GLU A 296 -12.57 -0.29 22.13
N ASN A 297 -11.91 -0.84 21.11
CA ASN A 297 -12.57 -1.32 19.91
C ASN A 297 -13.39 -2.58 20.24
N PRO A 298 -14.73 -2.58 20.08
CA PRO A 298 -15.57 -3.74 20.41
C PRO A 298 -15.27 -4.95 19.52
N ASN A 299 -14.59 -4.74 18.39
CA ASN A 299 -14.10 -5.82 17.54
C ASN A 299 -12.95 -6.61 18.20
N SER A 300 -12.43 -6.22 19.37
CA SER A 300 -11.42 -6.99 20.12
C SER A 300 -11.88 -8.41 20.45
N ALA A 301 -13.19 -8.68 20.49
CA ALA A 301 -13.72 -10.04 20.60
C ALA A 301 -13.35 -10.96 19.40
N LEU A 302 -12.98 -10.38 18.26
CA LEU A 302 -12.47 -11.10 17.09
C LEU A 302 -10.95 -11.31 17.16
N ASP A 303 -10.28 -10.91 18.24
CA ASP A 303 -8.83 -10.93 18.37
C ASP A 303 -8.25 -12.33 18.14
N ASN A 304 -7.17 -12.35 17.36
CA ASN A 304 -6.37 -13.54 17.16
C ASN A 304 -5.21 -13.51 18.18
N PRO A 305 -5.15 -14.43 19.15
CA PRO A 305 -4.10 -14.41 20.17
C PRO A 305 -2.69 -14.60 19.57
N HIS A 306 -2.58 -15.14 18.36
CA HIS A 306 -1.30 -15.33 17.68
C HIS A 306 -0.79 -14.06 16.97
N PHE A 307 -1.68 -13.12 16.65
CA PHE A 307 -1.39 -11.85 15.98
C PHE A 307 -2.12 -10.72 16.72
N PRO A 308 -1.70 -10.41 17.97
CA PRO A 308 -2.38 -9.40 18.76
C PRO A 308 -2.27 -8.04 18.08
N ILE A 309 -3.35 -7.26 18.12
CA ILE A 309 -3.39 -5.86 17.72
C ILE A 309 -3.21 -5.02 18.98
N HIS A 310 -2.40 -3.96 18.90
CA HIS A 310 -2.06 -3.14 20.06
C HIS A 310 -2.49 -1.70 19.82
N ASP A 311 -3.03 -1.10 20.88
CA ASP A 311 -3.24 0.34 20.93
C ASP A 311 -1.88 1.05 21.06
N ILE A 312 -1.57 1.84 20.05
CA ILE A 312 -0.39 2.70 19.95
C ILE A 312 -0.76 4.18 20.10
N SER A 313 -2.01 4.50 20.46
CA SER A 313 -2.47 5.89 20.58
C SER A 313 -1.74 6.69 21.65
N ALA A 314 -1.20 6.03 22.67
CA ALA A 314 -0.35 6.64 23.69
C ALA A 314 0.86 7.39 23.11
N ILE A 315 1.35 7.01 21.91
CA ILE A 315 2.45 7.70 21.23
C ILE A 315 2.09 9.16 20.95
N TRP A 316 0.89 9.45 20.46
CA TRP A 316 0.45 10.81 20.15
C TRP A 316 -0.44 11.45 21.22
N LEU A 317 -1.18 10.67 21.99
CA LEU A 317 -2.01 11.18 23.09
C LEU A 317 -1.16 11.64 24.28
N ASN A 318 -0.09 10.90 24.59
CA ASN A 318 0.77 11.16 25.75
C ASN A 318 2.15 11.67 25.35
N GLN A 319 2.38 11.93 24.06
CA GLN A 319 3.70 12.28 23.51
C GLN A 319 4.82 11.32 23.96
N ASN A 320 4.51 10.03 24.08
CA ASN A 320 5.45 9.04 24.59
C ASN A 320 6.50 8.66 23.54
N LYS A 321 7.64 9.38 23.57
CA LYS A 321 8.76 9.19 22.65
C LYS A 321 9.46 7.83 22.78
N MET A 322 9.35 7.17 23.94
CA MET A 322 10.00 5.88 24.23
C MET A 322 9.01 4.71 24.19
N PHE A 323 7.90 4.88 23.47
CA PHE A 323 6.91 3.82 23.34
C PHE A 323 7.53 2.58 22.70
N ASN A 324 7.37 1.44 23.38
CA ASN A 324 7.87 0.16 22.92
C ASN A 324 6.77 -0.89 23.07
N LEU A 325 6.56 -1.68 22.02
CA LEU A 325 5.61 -2.78 22.06
C LEU A 325 6.30 -4.08 22.47
N PRO A 326 5.56 -5.03 23.10
CA PRO A 326 6.09 -6.37 23.26
C PRO A 326 6.40 -6.98 21.90
N VAL A 327 7.47 -7.78 21.84
CA VAL A 327 7.83 -8.51 20.62
C VAL A 327 6.70 -9.47 20.26
N ARG A 328 6.17 -9.34 19.05
CA ARG A 328 5.06 -10.14 18.53
C ARG A 328 5.24 -10.45 17.05
N ARG A 329 4.39 -11.34 16.54
CA ARG A 329 4.26 -11.61 15.11
C ARG A 329 3.33 -10.59 14.47
N LEU A 330 3.70 -10.08 13.30
CA LEU A 330 2.77 -9.37 12.41
C LEU A 330 2.39 -10.27 11.25
N LEU A 331 1.12 -10.23 10.85
CA LEU A 331 0.58 -11.02 9.74
C LEU A 331 0.35 -10.12 8.52
N VAL A 332 0.79 -10.59 7.36
CA VAL A 332 0.40 -10.01 6.07
C VAL A 332 -0.25 -11.11 5.23
N GLU A 333 -1.38 -10.82 4.62
CA GLU A 333 -2.14 -11.76 3.81
C GLU A 333 -2.31 -11.25 2.39
N SER A 334 -2.19 -12.14 1.41
CA SER A 334 -2.63 -11.88 0.05
C SER A 334 -3.54 -13.00 -0.44
N ALA A 335 -4.53 -12.63 -1.25
CA ALA A 335 -5.51 -13.54 -1.80
C ALA A 335 -5.49 -13.54 -3.33
N ASP A 336 -5.79 -14.71 -3.90
CA ASP A 336 -6.01 -14.86 -5.33
C ASP A 336 -7.36 -14.23 -5.71
N THR A 337 -7.31 -13.07 -6.38
CA THR A 337 -8.50 -12.29 -6.74
C THR A 337 -9.43 -13.04 -7.70
N TRP A 338 -8.89 -13.90 -8.55
CA TRP A 338 -9.58 -14.38 -9.76
C TRP A 338 -10.20 -15.77 -9.60
N LYS A 339 -9.95 -16.46 -8.49
CA LYS A 339 -10.56 -17.76 -8.19
C LYS A 339 -11.93 -17.61 -7.52
N LYS A 340 -12.85 -18.50 -7.87
CA LYS A 340 -14.18 -18.58 -7.28
C LYS A 340 -14.11 -18.90 -5.77
N GLN A 341 -13.26 -19.85 -5.39
CA GLN A 341 -12.97 -20.15 -3.99
C GLN A 341 -11.82 -19.29 -3.50
N ILE A 342 -11.98 -18.71 -2.30
CA ILE A 342 -10.94 -17.90 -1.67
C ILE A 342 -9.74 -18.79 -1.35
N SER A 343 -8.59 -18.43 -1.92
CA SER A 343 -7.30 -19.02 -1.59
C SER A 343 -6.31 -17.93 -1.24
N VAL A 344 -5.60 -18.13 -0.12
CA VAL A 344 -4.80 -17.09 0.53
C VAL A 344 -3.40 -17.58 0.85
N ARG A 345 -2.48 -16.63 0.92
CA ARG A 345 -1.06 -16.81 1.21
C ARG A 345 -0.66 -15.81 2.27
N PHE A 346 0.20 -16.23 3.18
CA PHE A 346 0.61 -15.41 4.32
C PHE A 346 2.11 -15.13 4.32
N SER A 347 2.44 -13.99 4.94
CA SER A 347 3.76 -13.67 5.43
C SER A 347 3.67 -13.34 6.90
N ILE A 348 4.67 -13.79 7.67
CA ILE A 348 4.77 -13.54 9.10
C ILE A 348 6.10 -12.85 9.37
N LEU A 349 6.03 -11.64 9.89
CA LEU A 349 7.20 -10.93 10.41
C LEU A 349 7.35 -11.21 11.90
N PHE A 350 8.55 -11.57 12.33
CA PHE A 350 8.92 -11.71 13.74
C PHE A 350 10.36 -11.26 13.96
N ARG A 351 10.55 -10.18 14.72
CA ARG A 351 11.84 -9.50 14.88
C ARG A 351 12.40 -9.09 13.51
N ASN A 352 13.55 -9.62 13.12
CA ASN A 352 14.22 -9.43 11.85
C ASN A 352 14.03 -10.59 10.87
N LEU A 353 13.18 -11.57 11.20
CA LEU A 353 12.85 -12.68 10.32
C LEU A 353 11.50 -12.46 9.67
N ILE A 354 11.44 -12.70 8.36
CA ILE A 354 10.19 -12.77 7.61
C ILE A 354 10.04 -14.17 7.03
N PHE A 355 8.93 -14.82 7.35
CA PHE A 355 8.50 -16.07 6.75
C PHE A 355 7.49 -15.75 5.65
N ILE A 356 7.67 -16.31 4.45
CA ILE A 356 6.74 -16.13 3.33
C ILE A 356 6.31 -17.52 2.83
N GLU A 357 5.01 -17.76 2.82
CA GLU A 357 4.48 -18.98 2.22
C GLU A 357 4.66 -18.94 0.70
N ASN A 358 5.16 -20.04 0.15
CA ASN A 358 5.34 -20.27 -1.28
C ASN A 358 5.11 -21.76 -1.56
N THR A 359 5.35 -22.21 -2.81
CA THR A 359 5.38 -23.66 -3.13
C THR A 359 6.39 -24.38 -2.23
N LYS A 360 7.54 -23.74 -2.00
CA LYS A 360 8.49 -24.07 -0.93
C LYS A 360 8.59 -22.85 -0.04
N ASN A 361 8.09 -22.95 1.19
CA ASN A 361 8.12 -21.85 2.15
C ASN A 361 9.55 -21.31 2.30
N SER A 362 9.66 -19.99 2.39
CA SER A 362 10.95 -19.28 2.47
C SER A 362 11.04 -18.46 3.73
N VAL A 363 12.26 -18.27 4.22
CA VAL A 363 12.55 -17.41 5.37
C VAL A 363 13.69 -16.49 5.00
N PHE A 364 13.57 -15.20 5.29
CA PHE A 364 14.60 -14.19 5.05
C PHE A 364 14.92 -13.43 6.33
N ASN A 365 16.14 -12.89 6.41
CA ASN A 365 16.56 -12.01 7.50
C ASN A 365 16.63 -10.57 6.98
N THR A 366 15.64 -9.75 7.32
CA THR A 366 15.49 -8.38 6.81
C THR A 366 16.56 -7.42 7.31
N LEU A 367 17.27 -7.76 8.40
CA LEU A 367 18.36 -6.93 8.93
C LEU A 367 19.65 -7.10 8.11
N THR A 368 19.99 -8.34 7.75
CA THR A 368 21.23 -8.64 7.01
C THR A 368 21.03 -8.70 5.50
N ASP A 369 19.78 -8.90 5.06
CA ASP A 369 19.37 -9.04 3.67
C ASP A 369 18.06 -8.29 3.45
N GLY A 370 18.15 -6.95 3.37
CA GLY A 370 16.98 -6.08 3.12
C GLY A 370 16.34 -6.28 1.74
N LEU A 371 17.00 -6.98 0.82
CA LEU A 371 16.46 -7.38 -0.48
C LEU A 371 15.71 -8.71 -0.43
N GLU A 372 15.77 -9.44 0.68
CA GLU A 372 15.11 -10.75 0.84
C GLU A 372 15.42 -11.67 -0.35
N SER A 373 16.72 -11.80 -0.62
CA SER A 373 17.32 -12.49 -1.77
C SER A 373 17.91 -13.85 -1.40
N ILE A 374 18.27 -14.04 -0.12
CA ILE A 374 18.88 -15.27 0.40
C ILE A 374 17.87 -15.99 1.29
N ASP A 375 17.30 -17.08 0.77
CA ASP A 375 16.41 -17.95 1.55
C ASP A 375 17.21 -18.76 2.58
N ILE A 376 16.95 -18.52 3.86
CA ILE A 376 17.56 -19.17 5.01
C ILE A 376 16.61 -20.16 5.71
N ALA A 377 15.54 -20.61 5.04
CA ALA A 377 14.56 -21.54 5.61
C ALA A 377 15.19 -22.83 6.17
N ALA A 378 16.24 -23.36 5.52
CA ALA A 378 16.93 -24.56 6.00
C ALA A 378 17.64 -24.33 7.35
N GLN A 379 18.22 -23.15 7.55
CA GLN A 379 18.87 -22.73 8.79
C GLN A 379 17.84 -22.36 9.87
N GLN A 380 16.67 -21.87 9.46
CA GLN A 380 15.57 -21.44 10.33
C GLN A 380 14.42 -22.45 10.34
N LYS A 381 14.74 -23.76 10.29
CA LYS A 381 13.73 -24.81 10.13
C LYS A 381 12.64 -24.79 11.21
N SER A 382 13.01 -24.66 12.49
CA SER A 382 12.01 -24.60 13.58
C SER A 382 11.08 -23.40 13.43
N PHE A 383 11.61 -22.23 13.07
CA PHE A 383 10.77 -21.04 12.82
C PHE A 383 9.85 -21.24 11.61
N MET A 384 10.34 -21.87 10.55
CA MET A 384 9.54 -22.20 9.36
C MET A 384 8.42 -23.19 9.68
N ASP A 385 8.73 -24.28 10.40
CA ASP A 385 7.77 -25.34 10.73
C ASP A 385 6.69 -24.80 11.69
N ASP A 386 7.08 -24.08 12.75
CA ASP A 386 6.16 -23.45 13.72
C ASP A 386 5.13 -22.53 13.04
N ASN A 387 5.58 -21.70 12.10
CA ASN A 387 4.71 -20.79 11.36
C ASN A 387 3.85 -21.53 10.34
N SER A 388 4.37 -22.59 9.70
CA SER A 388 3.60 -23.43 8.77
C SER A 388 2.44 -24.13 9.50
N ASP A 389 2.69 -24.69 10.68
CA ASP A 389 1.69 -25.36 11.52
C ASP A 389 0.63 -24.38 12.04
N LEU A 390 1.07 -23.19 12.48
CA LEU A 390 0.17 -22.12 12.89
C LEU A 390 -0.80 -21.73 11.77
N LEU A 391 -0.29 -21.52 10.56
CA LEU A 391 -1.10 -21.11 9.41
C LEU A 391 -2.03 -22.23 8.92
N ALA A 392 -1.62 -23.50 9.02
CA ALA A 392 -2.50 -24.63 8.75
C ALA A 392 -3.72 -24.67 9.68
N LYS A 393 -3.51 -24.38 10.98
CA LYS A 393 -4.61 -24.27 11.97
C LYS A 393 -5.54 -23.11 11.64
N ILE A 394 -4.99 -21.94 11.32
CA ILE A 394 -5.78 -20.75 10.95
C ILE A 394 -6.64 -21.01 9.72
N ARG A 395 -6.07 -21.61 8.67
CA ARG A 395 -6.83 -21.97 7.46
C ARG A 395 -7.99 -22.89 7.75
N THR A 396 -7.77 -23.91 8.59
CA THR A 396 -8.81 -24.86 9.00
C THR A 396 -9.94 -24.15 9.76
N GLN A 397 -9.58 -23.29 10.72
CA GLN A 397 -10.55 -22.53 11.53
C GLN A 397 -11.36 -21.53 10.71
N LYS A 398 -10.76 -20.92 9.69
CA LYS A 398 -11.37 -19.88 8.85
C LYS A 398 -11.94 -20.39 7.52
N ASN A 399 -11.85 -21.70 7.26
CA ASN A 399 -12.24 -22.33 5.99
C ASN A 399 -11.60 -21.65 4.75
N LEU A 400 -10.30 -21.38 4.82
CA LEU A 400 -9.54 -20.71 3.77
C LEU A 400 -8.70 -21.71 2.96
N GLY A 401 -8.76 -21.61 1.64
CA GLY A 401 -7.88 -22.37 0.75
C GLY A 401 -6.43 -21.89 0.84
N ARG A 402 -5.45 -22.77 0.61
CA ARG A 402 -4.05 -22.36 0.42
C ARG A 402 -3.84 -21.94 -1.02
N TRP A 403 -3.37 -20.72 -1.23
CA TRP A 403 -2.95 -20.28 -2.56
C TRP A 403 -1.68 -21.04 -2.97
N GLN A 404 -1.78 -21.79 -4.06
CA GLN A 404 -0.62 -22.36 -4.76
C GLN A 404 -0.28 -21.43 -5.93
N THR A 405 0.92 -20.86 -5.92
CA THR A 405 1.45 -20.08 -7.04
C THR A 405 1.45 -20.97 -8.28
N TYR A 406 0.74 -20.55 -9.34
CA TYR A 406 0.67 -21.33 -10.57
C TYR A 406 2.04 -21.25 -11.26
N ILE A 407 2.88 -22.26 -11.06
CA ILE A 407 4.07 -22.45 -11.87
C ILE A 407 3.55 -23.14 -13.13
N SER A 408 3.32 -22.37 -14.20
CA SER A 408 3.19 -22.98 -15.52
C SER A 408 4.52 -23.64 -15.89
N GLU A 409 4.51 -24.69 -16.71
CA GLU A 409 5.74 -25.28 -17.27
C GLU A 409 6.64 -24.21 -17.91
N TRP A 410 6.03 -23.15 -18.45
CA TRP A 410 6.69 -21.96 -18.96
C TRP A 410 7.42 -21.17 -17.86
N THR A 411 6.81 -20.96 -16.68
CA THR A 411 7.48 -20.25 -15.58
C THR A 411 8.58 -21.07 -14.93
N ASP A 412 8.44 -22.39 -14.84
CA ASP A 412 9.51 -23.29 -14.35
C ASP A 412 10.71 -23.28 -15.32
N SER A 413 10.45 -23.26 -16.63
CA SER A 413 11.45 -23.11 -17.68
C SER A 413 12.18 -21.76 -17.64
N VAL A 414 11.44 -20.65 -17.40
CA VAL A 414 12.02 -19.31 -17.24
C VAL A 414 12.86 -19.19 -15.96
N GLN A 415 12.43 -19.79 -14.85
CA GLN A 415 13.19 -19.82 -13.59
C GLN A 415 14.46 -20.65 -13.70
N THR A 416 14.37 -21.83 -14.32
CA THR A 416 15.52 -22.69 -14.59
C THR A 416 16.53 -21.95 -15.48
N ASN A 417 16.06 -21.23 -16.50
CA ASN A 417 16.91 -20.37 -17.32
C ASN A 417 17.57 -19.27 -16.48
N ARG A 418 16.82 -18.50 -15.70
CA ARG A 418 17.40 -17.39 -14.90
C ARG A 418 18.41 -17.85 -13.87
N ALA A 419 18.13 -18.94 -13.14
CA ALA A 419 19.07 -19.54 -12.17
C ALA A 419 20.32 -20.11 -12.84
N TYR A 420 20.20 -20.55 -14.10
CA TYR A 420 21.33 -20.96 -14.92
C TYR A 420 22.20 -19.77 -15.35
N TRP A 421 21.60 -18.63 -15.72
CA TRP A 421 22.30 -17.42 -16.19
C TRP A 421 22.84 -16.50 -15.09
N SER A 422 22.38 -16.64 -13.83
CA SER A 422 22.87 -15.85 -12.69
C SER A 422 24.22 -16.30 -12.14
N LYS A 423 24.81 -17.39 -12.65
CA LYS A 423 26.11 -17.87 -12.21
C LYS A 423 27.24 -16.90 -12.64
N PRO A 424 28.28 -16.66 -11.81
CA PRO A 424 29.25 -15.58 -12.03
C PRO A 424 30.20 -15.77 -13.24
N ASN A 425 30.45 -17.00 -13.70
CA ASN A 425 31.55 -17.32 -14.64
C ASN A 425 31.08 -17.60 -16.09
N SER A 426 29.88 -17.16 -16.46
CA SER A 426 29.08 -17.88 -17.45
C SER A 426 28.69 -17.07 -18.68
N ARG A 427 29.61 -16.29 -19.27
CA ARG A 427 29.21 -15.28 -20.27
C ARG A 427 29.70 -15.44 -21.70
N VAL A 428 30.56 -16.41 -22.06
CA VAL A 428 30.94 -16.64 -23.47
C VAL A 428 30.88 -18.10 -23.85
N GLU A 429 31.52 -18.98 -23.07
CA GLU A 429 31.50 -20.43 -23.30
C GLU A 429 30.08 -21.00 -23.19
N LEU A 430 29.27 -20.48 -22.25
CA LEU A 430 27.86 -20.89 -22.10
C LEU A 430 26.95 -20.53 -23.27
N PHE A 431 27.19 -19.42 -23.99
CA PHE A 431 26.39 -19.11 -25.17
C PHE A 431 26.64 -20.12 -26.29
N THR A 432 27.88 -20.58 -26.41
CA THR A 432 28.27 -21.60 -27.38
C THR A 432 27.67 -22.95 -27.02
N GLU A 433 27.73 -23.34 -25.74
CA GLU A 433 27.08 -24.57 -25.25
C GLU A 433 25.56 -24.53 -25.42
N GLU A 434 24.93 -23.42 -25.08
CA GLU A 434 23.47 -23.26 -25.20
C GLU A 434 23.02 -23.27 -26.66
N LEU A 435 23.74 -22.56 -27.54
CA LEU A 435 23.50 -22.64 -28.98
C LEU A 435 23.63 -24.10 -29.47
N ASN A 436 24.64 -24.84 -29.02
CA ASN A 436 24.82 -26.24 -29.37
C ASN A 436 23.72 -27.14 -28.81
N ARG A 437 23.23 -26.87 -27.59
CA ARG A 437 22.09 -27.56 -26.98
C ARG A 437 20.82 -27.33 -27.80
N LEU A 438 20.56 -26.08 -28.18
CA LEU A 438 19.39 -25.68 -28.97
C LEU A 438 19.42 -26.20 -30.41
N LYS A 439 20.60 -26.25 -31.04
CA LYS A 439 20.81 -26.96 -32.33
C LYS A 439 20.45 -28.45 -32.24
N LYS A 440 20.71 -29.09 -31.09
CA LYS A 440 20.47 -30.52 -30.88
C LYS A 440 19.03 -30.86 -30.47
N LYS A 441 18.52 -30.22 -29.41
CA LYS A 441 17.24 -30.56 -28.76
C LYS A 441 16.06 -29.68 -29.21
N GLY A 442 16.35 -28.54 -29.81
CA GLY A 442 15.35 -27.54 -30.18
C GLY A 442 14.73 -26.77 -29.02
N THR A 443 13.95 -25.73 -29.31
CA THR A 443 13.19 -24.92 -28.34
C THR A 443 11.72 -24.76 -28.74
N PRO A 444 10.76 -24.94 -27.82
CA PRO A 444 9.35 -24.61 -28.07
C PRO A 444 9.05 -23.10 -28.00
N ASP A 445 9.97 -22.29 -27.46
CA ASP A 445 9.76 -20.88 -27.14
C ASP A 445 10.71 -19.95 -27.93
N PRO A 446 10.39 -18.65 -28.12
CA PRO A 446 11.28 -17.67 -28.73
C PRO A 446 12.59 -17.60 -27.94
N LEU A 447 13.69 -17.76 -28.66
CA LEU A 447 15.05 -17.82 -28.15
C LEU A 447 15.33 -16.82 -27.01
N SER A 448 15.98 -17.27 -25.94
CA SER A 448 16.35 -16.45 -24.78
C SER A 448 17.01 -15.13 -25.20
N ALA A 449 16.49 -14.00 -24.72
CA ALA A 449 16.90 -12.66 -25.17
C ALA A 449 18.43 -12.41 -25.10
N LEU A 450 19.10 -13.00 -24.11
CA LEU A 450 20.56 -12.90 -23.94
C LEU A 450 21.35 -13.64 -25.04
N LEU A 451 20.88 -14.81 -25.49
CA LEU A 451 21.54 -15.58 -26.56
C LEU A 451 21.44 -14.85 -27.89
N VAL A 452 20.24 -14.34 -28.22
CA VAL A 452 20.04 -13.59 -29.46
C VAL A 452 20.87 -12.30 -29.45
N ARG A 453 20.87 -11.58 -28.32
CA ARG A 453 21.74 -10.41 -28.13
C ARG A 453 23.22 -10.74 -28.33
N HIS A 454 23.71 -11.84 -27.75
CA HIS A 454 25.11 -12.26 -27.90
C HIS A 454 25.46 -12.56 -29.37
N LEU A 455 24.61 -13.29 -30.08
CA LEU A 455 24.81 -13.59 -31.51
C LEU A 455 24.74 -12.33 -32.38
N VAL A 456 23.89 -11.36 -32.04
CA VAL A 456 23.84 -10.05 -32.71
C VAL A 456 25.11 -9.24 -32.45
N GLN A 457 25.53 -9.10 -31.18
CA GLN A 457 26.72 -8.34 -30.79
C GLN A 457 28.00 -8.93 -31.37
N THR A 458 28.08 -10.26 -31.48
CA THR A 458 29.24 -10.96 -32.06
C THR A 458 29.15 -11.11 -33.58
N LYS A 459 28.14 -10.52 -34.24
CA LYS A 459 27.89 -10.60 -35.69
C LYS A 459 27.72 -12.03 -36.22
N LYS A 460 27.21 -12.94 -35.38
CA LYS A 460 26.93 -14.36 -35.68
C LYS A 460 25.42 -14.65 -35.84
N THR A 461 24.65 -13.68 -36.33
CA THR A 461 23.18 -13.79 -36.44
C THR A 461 22.70 -14.92 -37.36
N SER A 462 23.53 -15.34 -38.32
CA SER A 462 23.25 -16.51 -39.16
C SER A 462 23.08 -17.80 -38.36
N GLU A 463 23.69 -17.89 -37.17
CA GLU A 463 23.56 -19.05 -36.29
C GLU A 463 22.14 -19.22 -35.73
N LEU A 464 21.30 -18.17 -35.72
CA LEU A 464 19.89 -18.27 -35.32
C LEU A 464 19.12 -19.28 -36.18
N LYS A 465 19.42 -19.32 -37.49
CA LYS A 465 18.76 -20.21 -38.45
C LYS A 465 19.12 -21.68 -38.25
N THR A 466 20.21 -21.95 -37.53
CA THR A 466 20.71 -23.32 -37.27
C THR A 466 20.03 -23.97 -36.05
N ILE A 467 19.27 -23.20 -35.28
CA ILE A 467 18.56 -23.69 -34.10
C ILE A 467 17.28 -24.42 -34.51
N LYS A 468 17.04 -25.59 -33.92
CA LYS A 468 15.80 -26.34 -34.13
C LYS A 468 14.68 -25.72 -33.29
N LEU A 469 13.49 -25.58 -33.84
CA LEU A 469 12.28 -25.27 -33.06
C LEU A 469 11.64 -26.62 -32.67
N GLY A 470 11.21 -26.75 -31.42
CA GLY A 470 10.61 -27.96 -30.87
C GLY A 470 9.22 -28.24 -31.49
N SER A 471 8.64 -29.41 -31.17
CA SER A 471 7.33 -29.83 -31.68
C SER A 471 6.21 -28.88 -31.23
N MET A 472 5.83 -27.96 -32.12
CA MET A 472 4.66 -27.09 -31.95
C MET A 472 3.37 -27.81 -32.36
N PRO A 473 2.19 -27.40 -31.86
CA PRO A 473 0.91 -27.95 -32.30
C PRO A 473 0.76 -27.92 -33.84
N PRO A 474 0.15 -28.92 -34.50
CA PRO A 474 0.21 -29.07 -35.96
C PRO A 474 -0.30 -27.87 -36.78
N ARG A 475 -1.31 -27.14 -36.28
CA ARG A 475 -1.83 -25.93 -36.93
C ARG A 475 -0.84 -24.75 -36.89
N VAL A 476 0.00 -24.70 -35.87
CA VAL A 476 1.04 -23.68 -35.68
C VAL A 476 2.25 -24.04 -36.55
N ALA A 477 2.67 -25.30 -36.55
CA ALA A 477 3.82 -25.76 -37.36
C ALA A 477 3.73 -25.40 -38.86
N ILE A 478 2.55 -25.52 -39.48
CA ILE A 478 2.33 -25.24 -40.91
C ILE A 478 2.46 -23.75 -41.27
N ILE A 479 1.99 -22.85 -40.38
CA ILE A 479 2.11 -21.40 -40.57
C ILE A 479 3.57 -20.96 -40.38
N TYR A 480 4.27 -21.61 -39.44
CA TYR A 480 5.64 -21.25 -39.05
C TYR A 480 6.71 -21.74 -40.03
N GLU A 481 6.55 -22.93 -40.64
CA GLU A 481 7.48 -23.40 -41.66
C GLU A 481 7.55 -22.46 -42.87
N LYS A 482 6.42 -21.85 -43.25
CA LYS A 482 6.35 -20.87 -44.35
C LYS A 482 6.87 -19.48 -43.98
N GLN A 483 6.97 -19.16 -42.68
CA GLN A 483 7.35 -17.83 -42.17
C GLN A 483 8.63 -17.85 -41.33
N LYS A 484 9.43 -18.92 -41.42
CA LYS A 484 10.61 -19.16 -40.59
C LYS A 484 11.61 -18.00 -40.60
N ASP A 485 11.90 -17.42 -41.76
CA ASP A 485 12.79 -16.25 -41.86
C ASP A 485 12.19 -14.99 -41.23
N SER A 486 10.88 -14.77 -41.39
CA SER A 486 10.15 -13.67 -40.75
C SER A 486 10.09 -13.83 -39.22
N PHE A 487 10.00 -15.07 -38.71
CA PHE A 487 10.07 -15.37 -37.28
C PHE A 487 11.46 -15.09 -36.71
N TYR A 488 12.55 -15.45 -37.40
CA TYR A 488 13.91 -15.12 -36.91
C TYR A 488 14.21 -13.63 -36.99
N GLU A 489 13.71 -12.92 -38.01
CA GLU A 489 13.81 -11.46 -38.06
C GLU A 489 12.91 -10.80 -37.00
N PHE A 490 11.72 -11.33 -36.74
CA PHE A 490 10.87 -10.90 -35.62
C PHE A 490 11.57 -11.16 -34.28
N ALA A 491 12.11 -12.35 -34.03
CA ALA A 491 12.85 -12.68 -32.82
C ALA A 491 14.10 -11.81 -32.68
N LYS A 492 14.81 -11.48 -33.77
CA LYS A 492 15.94 -10.54 -33.78
C LYS A 492 15.49 -9.12 -33.41
N LEU A 493 14.35 -8.63 -33.91
CA LEU A 493 13.77 -7.33 -33.55
C LEU A 493 13.21 -7.30 -32.12
N HIS A 494 12.46 -8.33 -31.71
CA HIS A 494 11.84 -8.43 -30.39
C HIS A 494 12.80 -8.84 -29.29
N SER A 495 13.88 -9.56 -29.57
CA SER A 495 14.94 -9.79 -28.58
C SER A 495 15.84 -8.57 -28.40
N PHE A 496 15.96 -7.72 -29.42
CA PHE A 496 16.51 -6.37 -29.28
C PHE A 496 15.61 -5.53 -28.37
N ASN A 497 14.29 -5.62 -28.55
CA ASN A 497 13.31 -5.00 -27.66
C ASN A 497 13.28 -5.65 -26.27
N LEU A 498 13.34 -6.97 -26.09
CA LEU A 498 13.38 -7.68 -24.79
C LEU A 498 14.71 -7.47 -24.06
N ALA A 499 15.81 -7.27 -24.79
CA ALA A 499 17.10 -6.85 -24.23
C ALA A 499 17.12 -5.36 -23.88
N GLN A 500 16.34 -4.53 -24.57
CA GLN A 500 16.07 -3.15 -24.18
C GLN A 500 15.00 -3.04 -23.08
N GLU A 501 14.04 -3.96 -22.99
CA GLU A 501 12.94 -4.02 -22.01
C GLU A 501 13.44 -4.55 -20.66
N ASN A 502 14.53 -5.32 -20.66
CA ASN A 502 15.34 -5.55 -19.46
C ASN A 502 16.20 -4.33 -19.06
N LEU A 503 16.01 -3.18 -19.71
CA LEU A 503 16.48 -1.88 -19.20
C LEU A 503 15.40 -0.78 -19.17
N TRP A 504 14.40 -0.69 -20.06
CA TRP A 504 13.32 0.33 -20.02
C TRP A 504 12.01 -0.17 -20.67
N GLY A 505 10.88 0.19 -20.05
CA GLY A 505 9.53 -0.30 -20.35
C GLY A 505 8.98 -0.07 -21.77
N ILE A 506 7.96 -0.87 -22.10
CA ILE A 506 7.31 -0.95 -23.41
C ILE A 506 6.41 0.26 -23.66
N TRP A 507 6.67 1.01 -24.73
CA TRP A 507 5.62 1.72 -25.48
C TRP A 507 6.01 1.93 -26.96
N LYS A 508 5.01 2.03 -27.84
CA LYS A 508 5.12 2.62 -29.18
C LYS A 508 4.09 3.75 -29.37
N PRO A 509 4.46 4.90 -29.98
CA PRO A 509 3.81 6.17 -29.67
C PRO A 509 2.61 6.57 -30.54
N ASN A 510 2.29 5.82 -31.60
CA ASN A 510 1.41 6.32 -32.67
C ASN A 510 0.21 5.42 -32.99
N GLU A 511 -0.14 4.47 -32.12
CA GLU A 511 -1.33 3.63 -32.34
C GLU A 511 -2.40 3.92 -31.30
N THR A 512 -3.59 4.30 -31.77
CA THR A 512 -4.82 4.30 -30.99
C THR A 512 -5.36 2.88 -30.89
N TRP A 513 -5.21 2.27 -29.71
CA TRP A 513 -5.81 0.97 -29.41
C TRP A 513 -7.25 1.19 -28.92
N ILE A 514 -8.23 0.77 -29.70
CA ILE A 514 -9.64 0.77 -29.28
C ILE A 514 -9.94 -0.53 -28.53
N TYR A 515 -10.58 -0.39 -27.39
CA TYR A 515 -10.78 -1.36 -26.30
C TYR A 515 -11.66 -2.59 -26.64
N SER A 516 -12.04 -2.82 -27.90
CA SER A 516 -13.06 -3.83 -28.28
C SER A 516 -12.54 -5.23 -28.57
N ASP A 517 -11.26 -5.39 -28.92
CA ASP A 517 -10.83 -6.64 -29.57
C ASP A 517 -10.24 -7.69 -28.59
N LEU A 518 -9.93 -7.29 -27.35
CA LEU A 518 -9.37 -8.19 -26.34
C LEU A 518 -10.43 -8.89 -25.46
N ILE A 519 -11.71 -8.51 -25.57
CA ILE A 519 -12.79 -9.08 -24.75
C ILE A 519 -13.66 -10.08 -25.52
N LEU A 520 -13.66 -10.06 -26.87
CA LEU A 520 -14.53 -10.93 -27.67
C LEU A 520 -13.92 -12.28 -28.06
N GLU A 521 -12.63 -12.53 -27.84
CA GLU A 521 -12.01 -13.86 -28.02
C GLU A 521 -11.90 -14.68 -26.71
N TYR A 522 -12.40 -14.14 -25.59
CA TYR A 522 -12.38 -14.85 -24.29
C TYR A 522 -13.77 -15.13 -23.70
N GLN A 523 -14.85 -14.86 -24.46
CA GLN A 523 -16.17 -15.48 -24.25
C GLN A 523 -16.30 -16.69 -25.17
#